data_AF-A0A6J6DX69-F1
#
_entry.id   AF-A0A6J6DX69-F1
#
_cell.length_a   1.000
_cell.length_b   1.000
_cell.length_c   1.000
_cell.angle_alpha   90.00
_cell.angle_beta   90.00
_cell.angle_gamma   90.00
#
_symmetry.space_group_name_H-M   'P 1'
#
loop_
_entity.id
_entity.type
_entity.pdbx_description
1 polymer ?
#
loop_
_entity_poly.entity_id
_entity_poly.type
_entity_poly.pdbx_seq_one_letter_code
_entity_poly.pdbx_strand_id
1 'polypeptide(L)'
;MRRASLFGRAPVVHDLNLALSLWGFLSDSPPPDLVAVRKELFIGVGHVHHYKEGRALADMVPESTLRMTPDHVQARFVSEWRVLTGYTR
;
A
#
# COMPACT_ATOMS: atom_id res chain seq x y z
N MET A 1 0.62 -5.87 -10.15
CA MET A 1 0.36 -6.64 -8.92
C MET A 1 1.66 -7.21 -8.37
N ARG A 2 2.43 -6.41 -7.63
CA ARG A 2 3.80 -6.76 -7.23
C ARG A 2 3.89 -7.91 -6.22
N ARG A 3 3.01 -7.93 -5.22
CA ARG A 3 2.97 -9.00 -4.20
C ARG A 3 2.67 -10.38 -4.78
N ALA A 4 1.66 -10.47 -5.64
CA ALA A 4 1.30 -11.73 -6.30
C ALA A 4 2.49 -12.31 -7.10
N SER A 5 3.22 -11.45 -7.82
CA SER A 5 4.43 -11.82 -8.55
C SER A 5 5.54 -12.35 -7.64
N LEU A 6 5.73 -11.78 -6.44
CA LEU A 6 6.70 -12.29 -5.45
C LEU A 6 6.42 -13.72 -5.00
N PHE A 7 5.15 -14.15 -5.04
CA PHE A 7 4.72 -15.49 -4.67
C PHE A 7 4.49 -16.40 -5.88
N GLY A 8 4.82 -15.97 -7.11
CA GLY A 8 4.66 -16.78 -8.32
C GLY A 8 3.22 -17.19 -8.63
N ARG A 9 2.23 -16.41 -8.19
CA ARG A 9 0.80 -16.73 -8.34
C ARG A 9 0.00 -15.58 -8.95
N ALA A 10 -1.23 -15.90 -9.37
CA ALA A 10 -2.21 -14.89 -9.73
C ALA A 10 -2.57 -13.99 -8.52
N PRO A 11 -2.98 -12.74 -8.76
CA PRO A 11 -3.71 -11.89 -7.84
C PRO A 11 -4.77 -12.58 -6.98
N VAL A 12 -4.78 -12.34 -5.66
CA VAL A 12 -5.85 -12.80 -4.75
C VAL A 12 -6.26 -11.70 -3.77
N VAL A 13 -7.39 -11.90 -3.07
CA VAL A 13 -7.94 -10.95 -2.10
C VAL A 13 -6.93 -10.49 -1.05
N HIS A 14 -6.01 -11.35 -0.61
CA HIS A 14 -4.99 -10.99 0.37
C HIS A 14 -3.97 -9.95 -0.14
N ASP A 15 -3.78 -9.82 -1.46
CA ASP A 15 -2.95 -8.74 -2.02
C ASP A 15 -3.64 -7.39 -1.90
N LEU A 16 -4.96 -7.37 -2.14
CA LEU A 16 -5.78 -6.18 -1.99
C LEU A 16 -5.90 -5.79 -0.52
N ASN A 17 -6.17 -6.74 0.37
CA ASN A 17 -6.25 -6.48 1.81
C ASN A 17 -4.94 -5.88 2.34
N LEU A 18 -3.79 -6.43 1.94
CA LEU A 18 -2.50 -5.85 2.35
C LEU A 18 -2.35 -4.40 1.86
N ALA A 19 -2.64 -4.12 0.58
CA ALA A 19 -2.53 -2.77 0.02
C ALA A 19 -3.51 -1.78 0.67
N LEU A 20 -4.76 -2.18 0.84
CA LEU A 20 -5.81 -1.34 1.44
C LEU A 20 -5.55 -1.10 2.93
N SER A 21 -5.09 -2.10 3.68
CA SER A 21 -4.67 -1.92 5.08
C SER A 21 -3.47 -0.99 5.19
N LEU A 22 -2.45 -1.18 4.35
CA LEU A 22 -1.22 -0.39 4.35
C LEU A 22 -1.50 1.11 4.18
N TRP A 23 -2.39 1.45 3.25
CA TRP A 23 -2.79 2.83 2.98
C TRP A 23 -3.94 3.32 3.85
N GLY A 24 -4.35 2.55 4.88
CA GLY A 24 -5.39 2.93 5.83
C GLY A 24 -6.79 3.06 5.22
N PHE A 25 -7.09 2.38 4.11
CA PHE A 25 -8.42 2.38 3.48
C PHE A 25 -9.42 1.49 4.22
N LEU A 26 -8.94 0.52 5.02
CA LEU A 26 -9.77 -0.38 5.83
C LEU A 26 -9.87 0.04 7.30
N SER A 27 -9.45 1.26 7.63
CA SER A 27 -9.49 1.78 9.00
C SER A 27 -10.48 2.94 9.09
N ASP A 28 -11.29 2.94 10.16
CA ASP A 28 -12.19 4.05 10.50
C ASP A 28 -11.45 5.26 11.11
N SER A 29 -10.19 5.08 11.50
CA SER A 29 -9.37 6.13 12.14
C SER A 29 -7.91 6.06 11.68
N PRO A 30 -7.64 6.25 10.37
CA PRO A 30 -6.27 6.25 9.85
C PRO A 30 -5.51 7.50 10.32
N PRO A 31 -4.17 7.42 10.48
CA PRO A 31 -3.34 8.59 10.79
C PRO A 31 -3.62 9.76 9.83
N PRO A 32 -3.92 10.98 10.31
CA PRO A 32 -4.28 12.10 9.45
C PRO A 32 -3.20 12.48 8.42
N ASP A 33 -1.93 12.30 8.79
CA ASP A 33 -0.78 12.55 7.92
C ASP A 33 -0.67 11.51 6.78
N LEU A 34 -0.94 10.23 7.07
CA LEU A 34 -1.10 9.19 6.04
C LEU A 34 -2.24 9.56 5.08
N VAL A 35 -3.36 10.10 5.59
CA VAL A 35 -4.48 10.52 4.75
C VAL A 35 -4.08 11.67 3.83
N ALA A 36 -3.34 12.67 4.32
CA ALA A 36 -2.84 13.76 3.50
C ALA A 36 -1.92 13.25 2.39
N VAL A 37 -0.97 12.37 2.74
CA VAL A 37 0.02 11.82 1.81
C VAL A 37 -0.65 10.95 0.74
N ARG A 38 -1.56 10.03 1.11
CA ARG A 38 -2.24 9.20 0.10
C ARG A 38 -3.11 10.04 -0.83
N LYS A 39 -3.71 11.13 -0.34
CA LYS A 39 -4.51 12.03 -1.19
C LYS A 39 -3.66 12.65 -2.29
N GLU A 40 -2.41 13.00 -2.01
CA GLU A 40 -1.47 13.52 -3.01
C GLU A 40 -0.98 12.41 -3.94
N LEU A 41 -0.58 11.26 -3.38
CA LEU A 41 0.01 10.15 -4.12
C LEU A 41 -0.97 9.47 -5.08
N PHE A 42 -2.25 9.40 -4.74
CA PHE A 42 -3.27 8.70 -5.53
C PHE A 42 -4.00 9.61 -6.54
N ILE A 43 -3.62 10.89 -6.66
CA ILE A 43 -4.20 11.80 -7.66
C ILE A 43 -4.02 11.19 -9.06
N GLY A 44 -5.12 11.03 -9.79
CA GLY A 44 -5.11 10.58 -11.18
C GLY A 44 -4.79 9.10 -11.41
N VAL A 45 -4.35 8.34 -10.39
CA VAL A 45 -3.96 6.92 -10.53
C VAL A 45 -5.08 6.02 -11.06
N GLY A 46 -6.35 6.45 -10.92
CA GLY A 46 -7.52 5.76 -11.44
C GLY A 46 -7.74 5.87 -12.96
N HIS A 47 -7.06 6.76 -13.68
CA HIS A 47 -7.21 6.83 -15.14
C HIS A 47 -6.24 5.88 -15.85
N VAL A 48 -6.72 5.22 -16.92
CA VAL A 48 -5.97 4.21 -17.69
C VAL A 48 -4.61 4.70 -18.20
N HIS A 49 -4.45 6.00 -18.40
CA HIS A 49 -3.18 6.60 -18.85
C HIS A 49 -2.12 6.72 -17.74
N HIS A 50 -2.49 6.54 -16.48
CA HIS A 50 -1.60 6.70 -15.31
C HIS A 50 -1.10 5.37 -14.71
N TYR A 51 -0.95 4.34 -15.56
CA TYR A 51 -0.41 3.05 -15.14
C TYR A 51 0.99 3.17 -14.49
N LYS A 52 1.82 4.10 -14.98
CA LYS A 52 3.19 4.29 -14.47
C LYS A 52 3.18 4.80 -13.03
N GLU A 53 2.25 5.69 -12.71
CA GLU A 53 2.03 6.28 -11.40
C GLU A 53 1.54 5.21 -10.42
N GLY A 54 0.55 4.41 -10.83
CA GLY A 54 0.11 3.25 -10.04
C GLY A 54 1.24 2.23 -9.82
N ARG A 55 2.12 2.04 -10.81
CA ARG A 55 3.28 1.16 -10.67
C ARG A 55 4.33 1.73 -9.71
N ALA A 56 4.60 3.03 -9.77
CA ALA A 56 5.53 3.69 -8.85
C ALA A 56 5.07 3.53 -7.39
N LEU A 57 3.77 3.69 -7.10
CA LEU A 57 3.22 3.42 -5.76
C LEU A 57 3.45 1.98 -5.30
N ALA A 58 3.26 1.01 -6.20
CA ALA A 58 3.51 -0.39 -5.88
C ALA A 58 5.00 -0.67 -5.64
N ASP A 59 5.90 0.04 -6.33
CA ASP A 59 7.35 -0.12 -6.22
C ASP A 59 7.92 0.58 -4.97
N MET A 60 7.25 1.60 -4.43
CA MET A 60 7.62 2.26 -3.15
C MET A 60 7.60 1.29 -1.95
N VAL A 61 6.64 0.36 -1.92
CA VAL A 61 6.43 -0.52 -0.75
C VAL A 61 7.64 -1.47 -0.57
N PRO A 62 8.31 -1.52 0.58
CA PRO A 62 9.42 -2.45 0.79
C PRO A 62 9.01 -3.91 0.58
N GLU A 63 9.90 -4.73 0.02
CA GLU A 63 9.64 -6.16 -0.14
C GLU A 63 9.36 -6.84 1.21
N SER A 64 10.06 -6.41 2.26
CA SER A 64 9.82 -6.88 3.63
C SER A 64 8.36 -6.68 4.06
N THR A 65 7.74 -5.53 3.74
CA THR A 65 6.31 -5.29 3.94
C THR A 65 5.45 -6.20 3.06
N LEU A 66 5.79 -6.36 1.77
CA LEU A 66 5.01 -7.20 0.85
C LEU A 66 4.96 -8.68 1.27
N ARG A 67 5.99 -9.15 1.99
CA ARG A 67 6.06 -10.50 2.56
C ARG A 67 5.29 -10.65 3.88
N MET A 68 4.82 -9.56 4.50
CA MET A 68 4.01 -9.64 5.72
C MET A 68 2.62 -10.20 5.46
N THR A 69 1.99 -10.68 6.54
CA THR A 69 0.55 -10.95 6.56
C THR A 69 -0.24 -9.64 6.64
N PRO A 70 -1.47 -9.58 6.12
CA PRO A 70 -2.33 -8.40 6.29
C PRO A 70 -2.50 -8.00 7.76
N ASP A 71 -2.62 -8.97 8.68
CA ASP A 71 -2.79 -8.71 10.11
C ASP A 71 -1.57 -8.02 10.73
N HIS A 72 -0.34 -8.43 10.37
CA HIS A 72 0.87 -7.76 10.83
C HIS A 72 0.98 -6.31 10.33
N VAL A 73 0.53 -6.05 9.09
CA VAL A 73 0.47 -4.68 8.57
C VAL A 73 -0.58 -3.87 9.33
N GLN A 74 -1.76 -4.42 9.57
CA GLN A 74 -2.83 -3.76 10.34
C GLN A 74 -2.43 -3.43 11.78
N ALA A 75 -1.67 -4.31 12.44
CA ALA A 75 -1.20 -4.07 13.80
C ALA A 75 -0.19 -2.91 13.90
N ARG A 76 0.52 -2.59 12.80
CA ARG A 76 1.65 -1.64 12.80
C ARG A 76 1.38 -0.35 12.04
N PHE A 77 0.41 -0.32 11.13
CA PHE A 77 0.28 0.81 10.20
C PHE A 77 0.05 2.16 10.92
N VAL A 78 -0.68 2.18 12.04
CA VAL A 78 -0.96 3.42 12.77
C VAL A 78 0.33 4.13 13.20
N SER A 79 1.31 3.39 13.71
CA SER A 79 2.58 3.94 14.21
C SER A 79 3.67 3.97 13.15
N GLU A 80 3.63 3.09 12.15
CA GLU A 80 4.77 2.80 11.27
C GLU A 80 4.46 2.92 9.78
N TRP A 81 3.36 3.57 9.38
CA TRP A 81 2.94 3.63 7.97
C TRP A 81 4.06 4.10 7.03
N ARG A 82 4.93 5.04 7.43
CA ARG A 82 6.05 5.51 6.60
C ARG A 82 7.05 4.40 6.28
N VAL A 83 7.42 3.63 7.29
CA VAL A 83 8.32 2.47 7.15
C VAL A 83 7.66 1.40 6.29
N LEU A 84 6.38 1.11 6.54
CA LEU A 84 5.67 0.06 5.82
C LEU A 84 5.42 0.42 4.34
N THR A 85 5.18 1.70 4.03
CA THR A 85 4.95 2.18 2.64
C THR A 85 6.24 2.52 1.90
N GLY A 86 7.36 2.70 2.61
CA GLY A 86 8.60 3.21 2.03
C GLY A 86 8.56 4.71 1.73
N TYR A 87 7.64 5.45 2.35
CA TYR A 87 7.54 6.90 2.17
C TYR A 87 8.65 7.62 2.96
N THR A 88 9.50 8.38 2.27
CA THR A 88 10.71 9.02 2.84
C THR A 88 10.70 10.56 2.80
N ARG A 89 9.52 11.19 2.69
CA ARG A 89 9.39 12.65 2.70
C ARG A 89 8.94 13.18 4.06
#